data_AF-A0A2R4WVV1-F1
#
_entry.id   AF-A0A2R4WVV1-F1
#
_cell.length_a   1.000
_cell.length_b   1.000
_cell.length_c   1.000
_cell.angle_alpha   90.00
_cell.angle_beta   90.00
_cell.angle_gamma   90.00
#
_symmetry.space_group_name_H-M   'P 1'
#
loop_
_entity.id
_entity.type
_entity.pdbx_description
1 polymer ?
#
loop_
_entity_poly.entity_id
_entity_poly.type
_entity_poly.pdbx_seq_one_letter_code
_entity_poly.pdbx_strand_id
1 'polypeptide(L)'
;MRVLLYGAICTLAAIELAAAAHPAVAAPPSRAEHRRAVLTPLEQAATDCFAETIGNNPAALAHARAGRWYEAAGVIGFLCRPEVDAMTKARDHLEGRGAGGRYFTGPYARHLGQELARRLEPLLTTKAVATAEPRPDSEAPPASPEAP
;
A
#
# COMPACT_ATOMS: atom_id res chain seq x y z
N MET A 1 -45.15 32.55 -52.97
CA MET A 1 -43.97 33.28 -52.47
C MET A 1 -43.69 32.94 -51.00
N ARG A 2 -43.24 31.71 -50.70
CA ARG A 2 -42.94 31.31 -49.30
C ARG A 2 -42.02 30.08 -49.17
N VAL A 3 -41.31 29.73 -50.25
CA VAL A 3 -40.47 28.50 -50.31
C VAL A 3 -39.04 28.81 -50.81
N LEU A 4 -38.66 30.09 -50.89
CA LEU A 4 -37.33 30.51 -51.38
C LEU A 4 -36.46 31.18 -50.30
N LEU A 5 -36.76 30.98 -49.02
CA LEU A 5 -36.06 31.65 -47.91
C LEU A 5 -35.46 30.70 -46.85
N TYR A 6 -35.40 29.40 -47.12
CA TYR A 6 -34.74 28.43 -46.22
C TYR A 6 -33.47 27.78 -46.82
N GLY A 7 -33.11 28.10 -48.06
CA GLY A 7 -31.93 27.51 -48.72
C GLY A 7 -30.61 28.27 -48.48
N ALA A 8 -30.66 29.47 -47.89
CA ALA A 8 -29.50 30.37 -47.79
C ALA A 8 -28.82 30.40 -46.41
N ILE A 9 -29.28 29.61 -45.43
CA ILE A 9 -28.76 29.66 -44.05
C ILE A 9 -27.83 28.47 -43.71
N CYS A 10 -27.79 27.42 -44.53
CA CYS A 10 -27.05 26.19 -44.19
C CYS A 10 -25.59 26.11 -44.69
N THR A 11 -25.04 27.10 -45.38
CA THR A 11 -23.73 26.99 -46.06
C THR A 11 -22.65 27.96 -45.56
N LEU A 12 -22.81 28.60 -44.40
CA LEU A 12 -21.82 29.55 -43.85
C LEU A 12 -21.45 29.30 -42.38
N ALA A 13 -21.58 28.07 -41.88
CA ALA A 13 -21.21 27.72 -40.50
C ALA A 13 -20.29 26.49 -40.38
N ALA A 14 -19.44 26.24 -41.37
CA ALA A 14 -18.57 25.05 -41.40
C ALA A 14 -17.10 25.36 -41.72
N ILE A 15 -16.65 26.58 -41.45
CA ILE A 15 -15.23 26.96 -41.57
C ILE A 15 -14.96 27.84 -40.35
N GLU A 16 -13.83 27.63 -39.66
CA GLU A 16 -13.40 28.26 -38.39
C GLU A 16 -13.58 27.44 -37.10
N LEU A 17 -13.20 26.16 -37.10
CA LEU A 17 -12.67 25.54 -35.88
C LEU A 17 -11.64 24.42 -36.17
N ALA A 18 -10.64 24.74 -37.01
CA ALA A 18 -9.46 23.89 -37.20
C ALA A 18 -8.17 24.60 -36.74
N ALA A 19 -8.29 25.59 -35.85
CA ALA A 19 -7.14 26.27 -35.27
C ALA A 19 -6.62 25.47 -34.05
N ALA A 20 -5.53 24.74 -34.30
CA ALA A 20 -4.51 24.39 -33.30
C ALA A 20 -4.90 23.43 -32.16
N ALA A 21 -5.35 22.21 -32.51
CA ALA A 21 -5.00 21.04 -31.70
C ALA A 21 -3.59 20.56 -32.12
N HIS A 22 -2.57 21.41 -31.94
CA HIS A 22 -1.22 20.86 -31.86
C HIS A 22 -1.21 20.00 -30.59
N PRO A 23 -0.85 18.70 -30.66
CA PRO A 23 -0.55 17.99 -29.43
C PRO A 23 0.53 18.81 -28.75
N ALA A 24 0.20 19.40 -27.59
CA ALA A 24 1.18 20.05 -26.76
C ALA A 24 2.19 18.96 -26.44
N VAL A 25 3.34 19.00 -27.12
CA VAL A 25 4.46 18.12 -26.82
C VAL A 25 4.86 18.52 -25.41
N ALA A 26 4.38 17.73 -24.44
CA ALA A 26 4.69 17.94 -23.04
C ALA A 26 6.21 18.00 -22.92
N ALA A 27 6.72 19.01 -22.22
CA ALA A 27 8.15 19.07 -21.91
C ALA A 27 8.56 17.75 -21.27
N PRO A 28 9.74 17.19 -21.63
CA PRO A 28 10.18 15.93 -21.04
C PRO A 28 10.21 16.07 -19.51
N PRO A 29 9.73 15.06 -18.76
CA PRO A 29 9.68 15.14 -17.30
C PRO A 29 11.07 15.43 -16.76
N SER A 30 11.13 16.26 -15.72
CA SER A 30 12.38 16.52 -15.02
C SER A 30 12.96 15.20 -14.50
N ARG A 31 14.29 15.16 -14.33
CA ARG A 31 14.96 13.99 -13.73
C ARG A 31 14.37 13.61 -12.37
N ALA A 32 13.89 14.59 -11.60
CA ALA A 32 13.24 14.36 -10.32
C ALA A 32 11.86 13.68 -10.48
N GLU A 33 11.05 14.11 -11.43
CA GLU A 33 9.75 13.49 -11.73
C GLU A 33 9.92 12.08 -12.27
N HIS A 34 10.83 11.87 -13.23
CA HIS A 34 11.13 10.54 -13.75
C HIS A 34 11.55 9.58 -12.64
N ARG A 35 12.44 10.03 -11.75
CA ARG A 35 12.87 9.23 -10.59
C ARG A 35 11.69 8.88 -9.67
N ARG A 36 10.81 9.83 -9.34
CA ARG A 36 9.62 9.54 -8.53
C ARG A 36 8.70 8.54 -9.24
N ALA A 37 8.45 8.72 -10.52
CA ALA A 37 7.60 7.83 -11.32
C ALA A 37 8.11 6.39 -11.34
N VAL A 38 9.44 6.18 -11.34
CA VAL A 38 10.06 4.85 -11.29
C VAL A 38 10.06 4.27 -9.88
N LEU A 39 10.42 5.07 -8.87
CA LEU A 39 10.69 4.57 -7.52
C LEU A 39 9.45 4.42 -6.64
N THR A 40 8.50 5.36 -6.72
CA THR A 40 7.28 5.32 -5.89
C THR A 40 6.52 4.00 -5.97
N PRO A 41 6.21 3.43 -7.15
CA PRO A 41 5.47 2.16 -7.21
C PRO A 41 6.28 0.98 -6.63
N LEU A 42 7.61 1.00 -6.73
CA LEU A 42 8.46 -0.05 -6.17
C LEU A 42 8.54 0.04 -4.64
N GLU A 43 8.61 1.25 -4.09
CA GLU A 43 8.54 1.49 -2.65
C GLU A 43 7.18 1.08 -2.08
N GLN A 44 6.09 1.37 -2.81
CA GLN A 44 4.75 0.93 -2.45
C GLN A 44 4.65 -0.60 -2.45
N ALA A 45 5.04 -1.26 -3.52
CA ALA A 45 5.00 -2.73 -3.61
C ALA A 45 5.78 -3.41 -2.48
N ALA A 46 6.98 -2.93 -2.15
CA ALA A 46 7.74 -3.47 -1.03
C ALA A 46 7.01 -3.24 0.31
N THR A 47 6.44 -2.06 0.53
CA THR A 47 5.72 -1.72 1.76
C THR A 47 4.41 -2.52 1.89
N ASP A 48 3.71 -2.73 0.78
CA ASP A 48 2.50 -3.55 0.71
C ASP A 48 2.81 -5.00 1.07
N CYS A 49 3.88 -5.57 0.51
CA CYS A 49 4.33 -6.92 0.88
C CYS A 49 4.64 -7.02 2.38
N PHE A 50 5.38 -6.06 2.96
CA PHE A 50 5.66 -6.08 4.39
C PHE A 50 4.38 -6.01 5.22
N ALA A 51 3.43 -5.15 4.86
CA ALA A 51 2.16 -5.01 5.57
C ALA A 51 1.33 -6.31 5.52
N GLU A 52 1.14 -6.85 4.32
CA GLU A 52 0.40 -8.10 4.11
C GLU A 52 1.04 -9.25 4.91
N THR A 53 2.34 -9.42 4.77
CA THR A 53 3.04 -10.56 5.37
C THR A 53 3.11 -10.46 6.89
N ILE A 54 3.25 -9.25 7.44
CA ILE A 54 3.15 -9.03 8.90
C ILE A 54 1.73 -9.31 9.39
N GLY A 55 0.70 -8.83 8.68
CA GLY A 55 -0.70 -9.07 9.03
C GLY A 55 -1.06 -10.56 9.04
N ASN A 56 -0.46 -11.34 8.13
CA ASN A 56 -0.68 -12.78 7.99
C ASN A 56 0.24 -13.66 8.86
N ASN A 57 1.18 -13.07 9.61
CA ASN A 57 2.10 -13.81 10.46
C ASN A 57 1.94 -13.43 11.94
N PRO A 58 1.44 -14.33 12.80
CA PRO A 58 1.15 -13.98 14.19
C PRO A 58 2.40 -13.61 15.00
N ALA A 59 3.57 -14.21 14.70
CA ALA A 59 4.82 -13.86 15.37
C ALA A 59 5.29 -12.45 14.98
N ALA A 60 5.29 -12.13 13.69
CA ALA A 60 5.63 -10.80 13.19
C ALA A 60 4.64 -9.73 13.70
N LEU A 61 3.34 -10.05 13.71
CA LEU A 61 2.31 -9.16 14.25
C LEU A 61 2.49 -8.90 15.76
N ALA A 62 2.95 -9.89 16.53
CA ALA A 62 3.27 -9.70 17.95
C ALA A 62 4.45 -8.74 18.16
N HIS A 63 5.48 -8.80 17.30
CA HIS A 63 6.56 -7.81 17.29
C HIS A 63 6.04 -6.41 16.91
N ALA A 64 5.21 -6.32 15.87
CA ALA A 64 4.60 -5.07 15.43
C ALA A 64 3.73 -4.40 16.51
N ARG A 65 2.92 -5.18 17.25
CA ARG A 65 2.13 -4.69 18.40
C ARG A 65 2.98 -4.11 19.51
N ALA A 66 4.21 -4.60 19.67
CA ALA A 66 5.15 -4.06 20.64
C ALA A 66 6.01 -2.89 20.09
N GLY A 67 5.67 -2.35 18.91
CA GLY A 67 6.44 -1.30 18.24
C GLY A 67 7.81 -1.76 17.71
N ARG A 68 8.09 -3.07 17.76
CA ARG A 68 9.36 -3.69 17.34
C ARG A 68 9.34 -4.00 15.85
N TRP A 69 9.34 -2.94 15.04
CA TRP A 69 9.18 -3.02 13.57
C TRP A 69 10.34 -3.71 12.88
N TYR A 70 11.57 -3.52 13.36
CA TYR A 70 12.75 -4.14 12.78
C TYR A 70 12.71 -5.67 12.95
N GLU A 71 12.30 -6.12 14.13
CA GLU A 71 12.13 -7.53 14.46
C GLU A 71 10.95 -8.14 13.69
N ALA A 72 9.83 -7.41 13.56
CA ALA A 72 8.70 -7.85 12.74
C ALA A 72 9.12 -8.07 11.27
N ALA A 73 9.84 -7.10 10.70
CA ALA A 73 10.40 -7.20 9.36
C ALA A 73 11.47 -8.31 9.25
N GLY A 74 12.23 -8.58 10.30
CA GLY A 74 13.21 -9.67 10.34
C GLY A 74 12.59 -11.06 10.22
N VAL A 75 11.40 -11.27 10.79
CA VAL A 75 10.69 -12.56 10.72
C VAL A 75 10.22 -12.88 9.30
N ILE A 76 9.72 -11.88 8.58
CA ILE A 76 9.05 -12.09 7.28
C ILE A 76 9.78 -11.51 6.07
N GLY A 77 10.86 -10.75 6.28
CA GLY A 77 11.51 -9.96 5.22
C GLY A 77 12.08 -10.80 4.09
N PHE A 78 12.31 -12.09 4.30
CA PHE A 78 12.71 -13.00 3.23
C PHE A 78 11.62 -13.20 2.17
N LEU A 79 10.35 -13.06 2.55
CA LEU A 79 9.19 -13.21 1.65
C LEU A 79 9.07 -12.01 0.71
N CYS A 80 9.44 -10.81 1.17
CA CYS A 80 9.40 -9.57 0.39
C CYS A 80 10.69 -9.25 -0.39
N ARG A 81 11.57 -10.25 -0.54
CA ARG A 81 12.82 -10.08 -1.28
C ARG A 81 12.62 -9.65 -2.74
N PRO A 82 11.67 -10.21 -3.51
CA PRO A 82 11.47 -9.81 -4.90
C PRO A 82 11.19 -8.31 -5.04
N GLU A 83 10.33 -7.76 -4.19
CA GLU A 83 9.93 -6.35 -4.18
C GLU A 83 11.08 -5.46 -3.74
N VAL A 84 11.78 -5.85 -2.65
CA VAL A 84 12.95 -5.12 -2.15
C VAL A 84 14.10 -5.11 -3.16
N ASP A 85 14.33 -6.23 -3.86
CA ASP A 85 15.36 -6.33 -4.89
C ASP A 85 15.02 -5.46 -6.09
N ALA A 86 13.76 -5.43 -6.53
CA ALA A 86 13.31 -4.57 -7.63
C ALA A 86 13.53 -3.08 -7.30
N MET A 87 13.10 -2.66 -6.12
CA MET A 87 13.33 -1.30 -5.61
C MET A 87 14.83 -0.95 -5.53
N THR A 88 15.63 -1.85 -4.95
CA THR A 88 17.07 -1.67 -4.78
C THR A 88 17.79 -1.54 -6.13
N LYS A 89 17.47 -2.42 -7.09
CA LYS A 89 18.04 -2.39 -8.44
C LYS A 89 17.67 -1.12 -9.20
N ALA A 90 16.42 -0.67 -9.10
CA ALA A 90 15.99 0.58 -9.73
C ALA A 90 16.73 1.79 -9.17
N ARG A 91 16.96 1.84 -7.86
CA ARG A 91 17.77 2.89 -7.23
C ARG A 91 19.23 2.83 -7.66
N ASP A 92 19.82 1.64 -7.68
CA ASP A 92 21.19 1.47 -8.18
C ASP A 92 21.37 1.96 -9.62
N HIS A 93 20.35 1.74 -10.47
CA HIS A 93 20.35 2.23 -11.84
C HIS A 93 20.24 3.76 -11.93
N LEU A 94 19.45 4.40 -11.07
CA LEU A 94 19.19 5.85 -11.11
C LEU A 94 20.24 6.70 -10.37
N GLU A 95 20.78 6.16 -9.28
CA GLU A 95 21.59 6.88 -8.28
C GLU A 95 23.02 6.32 -8.16
N GLY A 96 23.31 5.22 -8.87
CA GLY A 96 24.62 4.56 -8.91
C GLY A 96 24.71 3.35 -7.99
N ARG A 97 25.72 2.50 -8.25
CA ARG A 97 25.92 1.22 -7.56
C ARG A 97 25.89 1.38 -6.03
N GLY A 98 25.10 0.53 -5.37
CA GLY A 98 24.96 0.51 -3.91
C GLY A 98 24.09 1.63 -3.33
N ALA A 99 23.49 2.49 -4.14
CA ALA A 99 22.51 3.48 -3.67
C ALA A 99 21.25 2.81 -3.11
N GLY A 100 20.73 1.79 -3.78
CA GLY A 100 19.56 1.04 -3.37
C GLY A 100 19.77 0.32 -2.04
N GLY A 101 20.92 -0.34 -1.85
CA GLY A 101 21.23 -1.01 -0.59
C GLY A 101 21.30 -0.03 0.59
N ARG A 102 22.00 1.09 0.42
CA ARG A 102 22.08 2.17 1.42
C ARG A 102 20.72 2.81 1.71
N TYR A 103 19.88 2.93 0.68
CA TYR A 103 18.51 3.42 0.83
C TYR A 103 17.67 2.45 1.66
N PHE A 104 17.69 1.15 1.31
CA PHE A 104 16.94 0.10 1.96
C PHE A 104 17.28 0.00 3.45
N THR A 105 18.58 -0.10 3.80
CA THR A 105 19.04 -0.24 5.18
C THR A 105 18.99 1.07 5.98
N GLY A 106 18.70 2.20 5.34
CA GLY A 106 18.74 3.52 5.95
C GLY A 106 17.39 4.24 5.85
N PRO A 107 17.22 5.21 4.94
CA PRO A 107 15.98 5.97 4.78
C PRO A 107 14.71 5.13 4.71
N TYR A 108 14.70 4.06 3.92
CA TYR A 108 13.52 3.22 3.73
C TYR A 108 13.13 2.50 5.03
N ALA A 109 14.07 1.80 5.67
CA ALA A 109 13.80 1.08 6.92
C ALA A 109 13.25 2.00 8.03
N ARG A 110 13.73 3.24 8.12
CA ARG A 110 13.20 4.23 9.07
C ARG A 110 11.75 4.63 8.76
N HIS A 111 11.42 4.83 7.48
CA HIS A 111 10.09 5.20 7.05
C HIS A 111 9.10 4.03 7.12
N LEU A 112 9.57 2.83 6.79
CA LEU A 112 8.78 1.61 6.74
C LEU A 112 8.00 1.36 8.04
N GLY A 113 8.65 1.48 9.20
CA GLY A 113 7.96 1.29 10.49
C GLY A 113 6.77 2.24 10.70
N GLN A 114 6.86 3.50 10.24
CA GLN A 114 5.79 4.48 10.34
C GLN A 114 4.64 4.22 9.36
N GLU A 115 4.96 3.74 8.16
CA GLU A 115 3.95 3.30 7.18
C GLU A 115 3.23 2.05 7.67
N LEU A 116 3.97 1.06 8.18
CA LEU A 116 3.40 -0.17 8.72
C LEU A 116 2.51 0.10 9.93
N ALA A 117 2.93 0.98 10.84
CA ALA A 117 2.11 1.38 11.98
C ALA A 117 0.75 1.95 11.56
N ARG A 118 0.72 2.78 10.52
CA ARG A 118 -0.52 3.36 9.99
C ARG A 118 -1.39 2.33 9.28
N ARG A 119 -0.80 1.48 8.44
CA ARG A 119 -1.53 0.50 7.62
C ARG A 119 -2.11 -0.64 8.45
N LEU A 120 -1.37 -1.07 9.48
CA LEU A 120 -1.75 -2.19 10.34
C LEU A 120 -2.55 -1.76 11.57
N GLU A 121 -2.75 -0.47 11.80
CA GLU A 121 -3.46 0.07 12.97
C GLU A 121 -4.74 -0.72 13.33
N PRO A 122 -5.63 -1.09 12.39
CA PRO A 122 -6.81 -1.89 12.71
C PRO A 122 -6.47 -3.27 13.30
N LEU A 123 -5.44 -3.93 12.80
CA LEU A 123 -5.01 -5.26 13.27
C LEU A 123 -4.24 -5.21 14.59
N LEU A 124 -3.58 -4.09 14.86
CA LEU A 124 -2.83 -3.86 16.09
C LEU A 124 -3.76 -3.53 17.26
N THR A 125 -4.79 -2.72 17.02
CA THR A 125 -5.74 -2.27 18.05
C THR A 125 -6.87 -3.26 18.29
N THR A 126 -7.22 -4.09 17.29
CA THR A 126 -8.12 -5.22 17.49
C THR A 126 -7.45 -6.25 18.40
N LYS A 127 -7.70 -6.10 19.70
CA LYS A 127 -7.53 -7.17 20.68
C LYS A 127 -8.44 -8.29 20.21
N ALA A 128 -7.88 -9.46 19.91
CA ALA A 128 -8.68 -10.63 19.58
C ALA A 128 -9.66 -10.89 20.75
N VAL A 129 -10.88 -10.38 20.63
CA VAL A 129 -12.05 -10.81 21.38
C VAL A 129 -12.46 -12.16 20.80
N ALA A 130 -11.59 -13.14 21.00
CA ALA A 130 -11.90 -14.54 20.76
C ALA A 130 -12.37 -15.13 22.09
N THR A 131 -13.68 -15.05 22.27
CA THR A 131 -14.57 -16.04 22.89
C THR A 131 -13.91 -17.01 23.87
N ALA A 132 -13.99 -16.68 25.15
CA ALA A 132 -14.32 -17.66 26.16
C ALA A 132 -15.66 -17.20 26.75
N GLU A 133 -16.78 -17.56 26.11
CA GLU A 133 -18.00 -17.70 26.90
C GLU A 133 -17.72 -18.81 27.91
N PRO A 134 -17.76 -18.56 29.23
CA PRO A 134 -17.74 -19.63 30.21
C PRO A 134 -18.96 -20.48 29.93
N ARG A 135 -18.77 -21.75 29.58
CA ARG A 135 -19.86 -22.72 29.56
C ARG A 135 -20.51 -22.68 30.96
N PRO A 136 -21.79 -22.35 31.11
CA PRO A 136 -22.44 -22.26 32.43
C PRO A 136 -22.71 -23.62 33.09
N ASP A 137 -22.16 -24.73 32.58
CA ASP A 137 -22.49 -26.08 33.05
C ASP A 137 -21.36 -26.75 33.84
N SER A 138 -20.47 -26.00 34.49
CA SER A 138 -19.67 -26.59 35.58
C SER A 138 -20.52 -26.66 36.84
N GLU A 139 -21.56 -27.47 36.79
CA GLU A 139 -22.30 -27.89 37.97
C GLU A 139 -21.49 -28.99 38.67
N ALA A 140 -20.95 -28.64 39.82
CA ALA A 140 -20.70 -29.59 40.89
C ALA A 140 -20.90 -28.85 42.23
N PRO A 141 -21.27 -29.53 43.32
CA PRO A 141 -22.38 -30.48 43.50
C PRO A 141 -23.17 -30.14 44.79
N PRO A 142 -24.43 -30.59 45.01
CA PRO A 142 -24.93 -30.73 46.37
C PRO A 142 -24.51 -32.09 46.93
N ALA A 143 -23.74 -32.04 48.01
CA ALA A 143 -23.50 -33.15 48.92
C ALA A 143 -24.81 -33.86 49.28
N SER A 144 -24.85 -35.19 49.18
CA SER A 144 -25.92 -35.97 49.79
C SER A 144 -25.68 -36.07 51.30
N PRO A 145 -26.66 -35.75 52.14
CA PRO A 145 -26.62 -36.08 53.55
C PRO A 145 -27.09 -37.52 53.77
N GLU A 146 -26.56 -38.09 54.85
CA GLU A 146 -27.23 -39.02 55.77
C GLU A 146 -26.91 -40.53 55.73
N ALA A 147 -26.80 -41.05 56.96
CA ALA A 147 -26.27 -42.31 57.45
C ALA A 147 -27.26 -43.50 57.32
N PRO A 148 -26.89 -44.72 57.76
CA PRO A 148 -26.82 -45.06 59.20
C PRO A 148 -25.46 -45.54 59.72
#